data_AF-A0A2V2UAJ7-F1
#
_entry.id   AF-A0A2V2UAJ7-F1
#
_cell.length_a   1.000
_cell.length_b   1.000
_cell.length_c   1.000
_cell.angle_alpha   90.00
_cell.angle_beta   90.00
_cell.angle_gamma   90.00
#
_symmetry.space_group_name_H-M   'P 1'
#
loop_
_entity.id
_entity.type
_entity.pdbx_description
1 polymer ?
#
loop_
_entity_poly.entity_id
_entity_poly.type
_entity_poly.pdbx_seq_one_letter_code
_entity_poly.pdbx_strand_id
1 'polypeptide(L)'
;MTPVEFEQFLKFSKDGLSDKSNSEKIRFFIEWCKKNNMEQIILRLSSEDKGGWGKNCFLDFTTNRMIVSKKNFFRKFGDLGYIAGIAHYPYKLTTKKWNVLSASDTKKQALIIPEDVLTRDSSNFYIWYSSIDEFVVRKGVETIVRNMLGTMIKANFLTVKTSNKTYNFAIPVRKNGTFEEIHFWLSVVLPLNLSAVG
;
A
#
# COMPACT_ATOMS: atom_id res chain seq x y z
N MET A 1 5.77 -11.92 -7.44
CA MET A 1 6.56 -12.88 -6.67
C MET A 1 5.74 -14.14 -6.57
N THR A 2 6.30 -15.26 -6.95
CA THR A 2 5.68 -16.57 -6.80
C THR A 2 5.85 -17.07 -5.36
N PRO A 3 5.05 -18.07 -4.92
CA PRO A 3 5.27 -18.71 -3.63
C PRO A 3 6.70 -19.24 -3.46
N VAL A 4 7.30 -19.80 -4.53
CA VAL A 4 8.66 -20.34 -4.54
C VAL A 4 9.71 -19.27 -4.21
N GLU A 5 9.61 -18.11 -4.85
CA GLU A 5 10.47 -16.95 -4.58
C GLU A 5 10.31 -16.44 -3.15
N PHE A 6 9.08 -16.46 -2.61
CA PHE A 6 8.87 -16.09 -1.21
C PHE A 6 9.45 -17.12 -0.23
N GLU A 7 9.42 -18.43 -0.55
CA GLU A 7 10.11 -19.42 0.29
C GLU A 7 11.62 -19.20 0.30
N GLN A 8 12.21 -18.81 -0.83
CA GLN A 8 13.63 -18.46 -0.91
C GLN A 8 13.96 -17.29 0.01
N PHE A 9 13.12 -16.25 0.02
CA PHE A 9 13.24 -15.16 0.98
C PHE A 9 13.22 -15.66 2.43
N LEU A 10 12.23 -16.47 2.80
CA LEU A 10 12.10 -16.97 4.18
C LEU A 10 13.31 -17.82 4.61
N LYS A 11 13.87 -18.62 3.70
CA LYS A 11 15.10 -19.39 3.95
C LYS A 11 16.30 -18.48 4.14
N PHE A 12 16.45 -17.45 3.30
CA PHE A 12 17.50 -16.44 3.41
C PHE A 12 17.40 -15.64 4.72
N SER A 13 16.18 -15.35 5.17
CA SER A 13 15.92 -14.40 6.26
C SER A 13 15.73 -15.06 7.64
N LYS A 14 15.92 -16.37 7.75
CA LYS A 14 15.49 -17.21 8.89
C LYS A 14 16.04 -16.74 10.24
N ASP A 15 17.31 -16.35 10.28
CA ASP A 15 17.99 -15.93 11.52
C ASP A 15 17.99 -14.39 11.70
N GLY A 16 17.69 -13.64 10.63
CA GLY A 16 17.82 -12.18 10.61
C GLY A 16 16.54 -11.41 10.93
N LEU A 17 15.37 -12.06 10.97
CA LEU A 17 14.07 -11.39 11.13
C LEU A 17 13.37 -11.65 12.47
N SER A 18 13.77 -12.64 13.27
CA SER A 18 13.04 -13.04 14.50
C SER A 18 12.80 -11.85 15.45
N ASP A 19 13.85 -11.08 15.71
CA ASP A 19 13.87 -10.00 16.70
C ASP A 19 13.56 -8.62 16.11
N LYS A 20 13.28 -8.57 14.80
CA LYS A 20 12.96 -7.33 14.09
C LYS A 20 11.51 -6.93 14.29
N SER A 21 11.29 -5.63 14.42
CA SER A 21 9.95 -5.04 14.37
C SER A 21 9.28 -5.27 13.01
N ASN A 22 7.97 -5.13 12.94
CA ASN A 22 7.20 -5.34 11.70
C ASN A 22 7.66 -4.42 10.57
N SER A 23 7.98 -3.16 10.87
CA SER A 23 8.51 -2.20 9.90
C SER A 23 9.88 -2.61 9.37
N GLU A 24 10.77 -3.08 10.25
CA GLU A 24 12.09 -3.58 9.84
C GLU A 24 12.00 -4.85 8.99
N LYS A 25 11.10 -5.77 9.31
CA LYS A 25 10.84 -6.96 8.48
C LYS A 25 10.40 -6.60 7.07
N ILE A 26 9.48 -5.63 6.95
CA ILE A 26 9.00 -5.14 5.66
C ILE A 26 10.12 -4.42 4.90
N ARG A 27 10.91 -3.56 5.55
CA ARG A 27 12.07 -2.92 4.91
C ARG A 27 13.09 -3.93 4.43
N PHE A 28 13.41 -4.94 5.25
CA PHE A 28 14.31 -6.02 4.87
C PHE A 28 13.81 -6.79 3.64
N PHE A 29 12.51 -7.07 3.59
CA PHE A 29 11.86 -7.70 2.44
C PHE A 29 11.91 -6.83 1.17
N ILE A 30 11.63 -5.53 1.28
CA ILE A 30 11.74 -4.57 0.16
C ILE A 30 13.16 -4.58 -0.40
N GLU A 31 14.17 -4.49 0.46
CA GLU A 31 15.58 -4.47 0.04
C GLU A 31 16.00 -5.79 -0.59
N TRP A 32 15.53 -6.93 -0.08
CA TRP A 32 15.77 -8.21 -0.72
C TRP A 32 15.11 -8.30 -2.11
N CYS A 33 13.88 -7.82 -2.26
CA CYS A 33 13.20 -7.77 -3.56
C CYS A 33 13.99 -6.93 -4.58
N LYS A 34 14.44 -5.72 -4.18
CA LYS A 34 15.26 -4.84 -5.03
C LYS A 34 16.56 -5.51 -5.47
N LYS A 35 17.30 -6.11 -4.54
CA LYS A 35 18.58 -6.81 -4.82
C LYS A 35 18.42 -7.97 -5.82
N ASN A 36 17.24 -8.57 -5.87
CA ASN A 36 16.92 -9.69 -6.74
C ASN A 36 16.09 -9.26 -7.97
N ASN A 37 16.01 -7.95 -8.27
CA ASN A 37 15.27 -7.40 -9.40
C ASN A 37 13.78 -7.82 -9.45
N MET A 38 13.15 -7.98 -8.29
CA MET A 38 11.73 -8.30 -8.19
C MET A 38 10.91 -7.07 -7.79
N GLU A 39 9.84 -6.81 -8.54
CA GLU A 39 8.86 -5.78 -8.20
C GLU A 39 7.66 -6.38 -7.48
N GLN A 40 7.44 -6.00 -6.22
CA GLN A 40 6.28 -6.43 -5.42
C GLN A 40 5.44 -5.26 -4.98
N ILE A 41 4.11 -5.42 -5.00
CA ILE A 41 3.19 -4.54 -4.30
C ILE A 41 3.39 -4.76 -2.81
N ILE A 42 3.63 -3.68 -2.07
CA ILE A 42 3.86 -3.70 -0.62
C ILE A 42 2.66 -3.17 0.13
N LEU A 43 2.09 -2.06 -0.35
CA LEU A 43 0.97 -1.35 0.25
C LEU A 43 -0.03 -0.98 -0.83
N ARG A 44 -1.32 -1.12 -0.55
CA ARG A 44 -2.43 -0.75 -1.42
C ARG A 44 -3.37 0.16 -0.66
N LEU A 45 -3.43 1.43 -1.05
CA LEU A 45 -4.43 2.35 -0.52
C LEU A 45 -5.61 2.48 -1.47
N SER A 46 -6.80 2.57 -0.91
CA SER A 46 -8.00 3.00 -1.58
C SER A 46 -8.04 4.52 -1.67
N SER A 47 -8.23 5.06 -2.87
CA SER A 47 -8.52 6.46 -3.10
C SER A 47 -9.92 6.65 -3.72
N GLU A 48 -10.58 7.74 -3.35
CA GLU A 48 -11.90 8.16 -3.83
C GLU A 48 -11.90 9.67 -4.06
N ASP A 49 -12.38 10.13 -5.21
CA ASP A 49 -12.59 11.56 -5.44
C ASP A 49 -13.77 12.08 -4.59
N LYS A 50 -13.76 13.38 -4.26
CA LYS A 50 -14.85 14.04 -3.53
C LYS A 50 -16.18 13.82 -4.25
N GLY A 51 -17.20 13.36 -3.52
CA GLY A 51 -18.59 13.28 -3.99
C GLY A 51 -19.12 11.88 -4.30
N GLY A 52 -18.43 10.78 -3.94
CA GLY A 52 -18.98 9.40 -4.00
C GLY A 52 -19.20 8.82 -5.41
N TRP A 53 -19.20 9.68 -6.42
CA TRP A 53 -19.40 9.36 -7.85
C TRP A 53 -18.14 9.59 -8.71
N GLY A 54 -17.04 10.06 -8.12
CA GLY A 54 -15.79 10.32 -8.86
C GLY A 54 -14.92 9.08 -9.13
N LYS A 55 -13.73 9.28 -9.71
CA LYS A 55 -12.84 8.20 -10.17
C LYS A 55 -12.18 7.50 -8.99
N ASN A 56 -12.79 6.41 -8.54
CA ASN A 56 -12.21 5.57 -7.50
C ASN A 56 -10.99 4.83 -8.04
N CYS A 57 -9.87 4.93 -7.33
CA CYS A 57 -8.62 4.25 -7.70
C CYS A 57 -8.01 3.47 -6.53
N PHE A 58 -7.17 2.49 -6.86
CA PHE A 58 -6.17 1.93 -5.96
C PHE A 58 -4.84 2.64 -6.19
N LEU A 59 -4.13 2.86 -5.10
CA LEU A 59 -2.75 3.35 -5.08
C LEU A 59 -1.89 2.20 -4.58
N ASP A 60 -1.26 1.50 -5.51
CA ASP A 60 -0.38 0.36 -5.26
C ASP A 60 1.06 0.87 -5.15
N PHE A 61 1.61 0.86 -3.94
CA PHE A 61 3.01 1.17 -3.68
C PHE A 61 3.81 -0.11 -3.81
N THR A 62 4.63 -0.16 -4.87
CA THR A 62 5.54 -1.28 -5.11
C THR A 62 6.91 -1.00 -4.52
N THR A 63 7.85 -1.89 -4.72
CA THR A 63 9.27 -1.68 -4.38
C THR A 63 9.93 -0.56 -5.21
N ASN A 64 9.38 -0.23 -6.39
CA ASN A 64 10.03 0.65 -7.37
C ASN A 64 9.19 1.88 -7.78
N ARG A 65 7.86 1.79 -7.68
CA ARG A 65 6.94 2.82 -8.19
C ARG A 65 5.62 2.81 -7.44
N MET A 66 4.87 3.90 -7.58
CA MET A 66 3.45 3.94 -7.25
C MET A 66 2.64 3.68 -8.53
N ILE A 67 1.72 2.72 -8.48
CA ILE A 67 0.76 2.44 -9.55
C ILE A 67 -0.61 2.97 -9.15
N VAL A 68 -1.24 3.73 -10.04
CA VAL A 68 -2.60 4.25 -9.88
C VAL A 68 -3.50 3.49 -10.83
N SER A 69 -4.43 2.71 -10.28
CA SER A 69 -5.34 1.90 -11.08
C SER A 69 -6.81 2.15 -10.77
N LYS A 70 -7.65 2.19 -11.80
CA LYS A 70 -9.08 2.41 -11.65
C LYS A 70 -9.76 1.23 -10.96
N LYS A 71 -10.67 1.50 -10.02
CA LYS A 71 -11.51 0.47 -9.40
C LYS A 71 -12.68 0.13 -10.32
N ASN A 72 -12.81 -1.14 -10.71
CA ASN A 72 -13.99 -1.61 -11.42
C ASN A 72 -15.21 -1.63 -10.49
N PHE A 73 -16.36 -1.18 -10.99
CA PHE A 73 -17.61 -1.02 -10.24
C PHE A 73 -18.06 -2.32 -9.56
N PHE A 74 -17.84 -3.48 -10.19
CA PHE A 74 -18.18 -4.81 -9.67
C PHE A 74 -17.28 -5.30 -8.51
N ARG A 75 -16.15 -4.64 -8.22
CA ARG A 75 -15.21 -5.03 -7.14
C ARG A 75 -15.32 -4.16 -5.88
N LYS A 76 -16.21 -3.15 -5.85
CA LYS A 76 -16.40 -2.24 -4.71
C LYS A 76 -16.74 -2.94 -3.37
N PHE A 77 -17.13 -4.23 -3.41
CA PHE A 77 -17.58 -5.00 -2.25
C PHE A 77 -16.63 -6.14 -1.82
N GLY A 78 -15.47 -6.31 -2.49
CA GLY A 78 -14.59 -7.47 -2.31
C GLY A 78 -13.24 -7.22 -1.64
N ASP A 79 -12.94 -6.00 -1.18
CA ASP A 79 -11.66 -5.70 -0.50
C ASP A 79 -11.76 -6.01 1.00
N LEU A 80 -12.00 -7.29 1.31
CA LEU A 80 -11.94 -7.83 2.67
C LEU A 80 -10.49 -8.13 3.03
N GLY A 81 -9.91 -7.37 3.96
CA GLY A 81 -8.86 -7.92 4.82
C GLY A 81 -7.53 -7.16 4.94
N TYR A 82 -7.45 -5.89 4.56
CA TYR A 82 -6.21 -5.13 4.73
C TYR A 82 -6.32 -4.10 5.85
N ILE A 83 -5.61 -4.33 6.96
CA ILE A 83 -5.30 -3.25 7.92
C ILE A 83 -4.26 -2.37 7.23
N ALA A 84 -4.65 -1.12 6.92
CA ALA A 84 -3.88 -0.16 6.16
C ALA A 84 -3.41 -0.56 4.75
N GLY A 85 -3.96 -1.62 4.15
CA GLY A 85 -3.63 -1.94 2.76
C GLY A 85 -2.37 -2.79 2.53
N ILE A 86 -1.73 -3.35 3.56
CA ILE A 86 -0.47 -4.11 3.37
C ILE A 86 -0.71 -5.37 2.52
N ALA A 87 0.02 -5.53 1.42
CA ALA A 87 -0.12 -6.67 0.52
C ALA A 87 0.21 -8.01 1.20
N HIS A 88 -0.22 -9.11 0.58
CA HIS A 88 -0.24 -10.43 1.22
C HIS A 88 1.13 -10.89 1.78
N TYR A 89 2.20 -10.86 0.99
CA TYR A 89 3.53 -11.31 1.45
C TYR A 89 4.10 -10.40 2.55
N PRO A 90 4.14 -9.05 2.40
CA PRO A 90 4.55 -8.18 3.49
C PRO A 90 3.70 -8.37 4.76
N TYR A 91 2.38 -8.57 4.63
CA TYR A 91 1.49 -8.84 5.76
C TYR A 91 1.83 -10.16 6.45
N LYS A 92 2.17 -11.22 5.70
CA LYS A 92 2.63 -12.49 6.29
C LYS A 92 3.82 -12.27 7.23
N LEU A 93 4.73 -11.37 6.89
CA LEU A 93 5.90 -11.03 7.70
C LEU A 93 5.56 -10.37 9.03
N THR A 94 4.41 -9.71 9.12
CA THR A 94 3.94 -9.08 10.36
C THR A 94 3.20 -10.05 11.29
N THR A 95 3.00 -11.31 10.87
CA THR A 95 2.31 -12.31 11.68
C THR A 95 3.25 -13.10 12.60
N LYS A 96 2.71 -13.69 13.67
CA LYS A 96 3.48 -14.56 14.58
C LYS A 96 4.09 -15.79 13.89
N LYS A 97 3.50 -16.26 12.78
CA LYS A 97 3.93 -17.43 12.01
C LYS A 97 4.54 -17.03 10.66
N TRP A 98 5.30 -15.94 10.65
CA TRP A 98 5.88 -15.38 9.42
C TRP A 98 6.80 -16.36 8.68
N ASN A 99 7.49 -17.24 9.42
CA ASN A 99 8.46 -18.20 8.91
C ASN A 99 7.85 -19.53 8.44
N VAL A 100 6.52 -19.69 8.49
CA VAL A 100 5.83 -20.92 8.07
C VAL A 100 4.88 -20.61 6.92
N LEU A 101 5.11 -21.25 5.78
CA LEU A 101 4.17 -21.26 4.66
C LEU A 101 3.08 -22.31 4.89
N SER A 102 1.83 -21.87 4.99
CA SER A 102 0.69 -22.78 5.06
C SER A 102 0.14 -23.07 3.66
N ALA A 103 -0.45 -24.26 3.46
CA ALA A 103 -1.13 -24.62 2.22
C ALA A 103 -2.29 -23.67 1.86
N SER A 104 -2.84 -22.95 2.85
CA SER A 104 -3.83 -21.88 2.63
C SER A 104 -3.23 -20.57 2.14
N ASP A 105 -1.96 -20.28 2.49
CA ASP A 105 -1.25 -19.11 1.97
C ASP A 105 -1.01 -19.29 0.46
N THR A 106 -0.66 -20.50 0.03
CA THR A 106 -0.43 -20.84 -1.39
C THR A 106 -1.71 -20.87 -2.25
N LYS A 107 -2.87 -21.22 -1.67
CA LYS A 107 -4.13 -21.43 -2.44
C LYS A 107 -5.04 -20.20 -2.58
N LYS A 108 -4.80 -19.10 -1.84
CA LYS A 108 -5.67 -17.90 -1.85
C LYS A 108 -5.00 -16.62 -2.36
N GLN A 109 -3.73 -16.67 -2.73
CA GLN A 109 -3.03 -15.51 -3.25
C GLN A 109 -3.54 -15.20 -4.67
N ALA A 110 -4.36 -14.17 -4.80
CA ALA A 110 -4.37 -13.40 -6.04
C ALA A 110 -2.96 -12.82 -6.16
N LEU A 111 -2.09 -13.49 -6.91
CA LEU A 111 -0.80 -12.95 -7.33
C LEU A 111 -1.10 -11.66 -8.10
N ILE A 112 -1.03 -10.53 -7.41
CA ILE A 112 -1.18 -9.23 -8.06
C ILE A 112 0.19 -8.85 -8.58
N ILE A 113 0.45 -9.20 -9.83
CA ILE A 113 1.63 -8.78 -10.57
C ILE A 113 1.42 -7.29 -10.93
N PRO A 114 2.37 -6.39 -10.63
CA PRO A 114 2.27 -4.96 -10.97
C PRO A 114 1.91 -4.71 -12.45
N GLU A 115 2.51 -5.48 -13.35
CA GLU A 115 2.29 -5.41 -14.80
C GLU A 115 0.84 -5.74 -15.17
N ASP A 116 0.28 -6.79 -14.55
CA ASP A 116 -1.13 -7.16 -14.75
C ASP A 116 -2.08 -6.08 -14.27
N VAL A 117 -1.69 -5.26 -13.29
CA VAL A 117 -2.51 -4.12 -12.86
C VAL A 117 -2.56 -3.07 -13.96
N LEU A 118 -1.45 -2.79 -14.61
CA LEU A 118 -1.35 -1.75 -15.63
C LEU A 118 -2.10 -2.11 -16.91
N THR A 119 -2.09 -3.37 -17.32
CA THR A 119 -2.74 -3.82 -18.56
C THR A 119 -4.26 -3.91 -18.49
N ARG A 120 -4.85 -3.86 -17.28
CA ARG A 120 -6.30 -4.01 -17.06
C ARG A 120 -7.14 -2.85 -17.57
N ASP A 121 -6.60 -1.64 -17.61
CA ASP A 121 -7.31 -0.44 -18.04
C ASP A 121 -6.28 0.56 -18.56
N SER A 122 -6.50 1.12 -19.75
CA SER A 122 -5.56 2.04 -20.39
C SER A 122 -5.39 3.37 -19.64
N SER A 123 -6.30 3.70 -18.73
CA SER A 123 -6.19 4.86 -17.83
C SER A 123 -5.33 4.59 -16.60
N ASN A 124 -4.91 3.35 -16.38
CA ASN A 124 -3.96 3.03 -15.32
C ASN A 124 -2.58 3.57 -15.70
N PHE A 125 -1.90 4.13 -14.71
CA PHE A 125 -0.56 4.69 -14.92
C PHE A 125 0.29 4.42 -13.69
N TYR A 126 1.58 4.70 -13.82
CA TYR A 126 2.50 4.60 -12.71
C TYR A 126 3.39 5.84 -12.64
N ILE A 127 3.98 6.06 -11.47
CA ILE A 127 4.95 7.10 -11.20
C ILE A 127 6.16 6.42 -10.55
N TRP A 128 7.31 6.48 -11.21
CA TRP A 128 8.56 5.96 -10.65
C TRP A 128 8.95 6.76 -9.42
N TYR A 129 9.43 6.09 -8.36
CA TYR A 129 9.89 6.81 -7.17
C TYR A 129 11.04 7.78 -7.48
N SER A 130 11.89 7.47 -8.46
CA SER A 130 12.95 8.37 -8.94
C SER A 130 12.45 9.66 -9.59
N SER A 131 11.18 9.73 -9.96
CA SER A 131 10.55 10.91 -10.57
C SER A 131 9.71 11.74 -9.58
N ILE A 132 9.65 11.32 -8.32
CA ILE A 132 8.85 11.97 -7.28
C ILE A 132 9.75 12.84 -6.44
N ASP A 133 9.40 14.12 -6.36
CA ASP A 133 10.12 15.10 -5.55
C ASP A 133 9.63 15.06 -4.11
N GLU A 134 8.32 14.87 -3.90
CA GLU A 134 7.72 14.91 -2.57
C GLU A 134 6.44 14.06 -2.48
N PHE A 135 6.31 13.35 -1.35
CA PHE A 135 5.04 12.83 -0.86
C PHE A 135 4.57 13.65 0.34
N VAL A 136 3.33 14.15 0.30
CA VAL A 136 2.71 14.87 1.41
C VAL A 136 1.44 14.16 1.85
N VAL A 137 1.41 13.72 3.11
CA VAL A 137 0.20 13.16 3.73
C VAL A 137 -0.38 14.20 4.67
N ARG A 138 -1.65 14.55 4.47
CA ARG A 138 -2.35 15.57 5.26
C ARG A 138 -3.58 14.97 5.93
N LYS A 139 -3.75 15.29 7.21
CA LYS A 139 -4.94 14.93 7.97
C LYS A 139 -6.13 15.71 7.43
N GLY A 140 -7.21 15.01 7.08
CA GLY A 140 -8.36 15.67 6.46
C GLY A 140 -9.33 16.24 7.48
N VAL A 141 -8.86 17.16 8.31
CA VAL A 141 -9.68 17.84 9.35
C VAL A 141 -10.92 18.51 8.76
N GLU A 142 -10.88 18.92 7.49
CA GLU A 142 -12.04 19.48 6.79
C GLU A 142 -13.13 18.43 6.48
N THR A 143 -12.84 17.15 6.68
CA THR A 143 -13.77 16.03 6.45
C THR A 143 -14.37 15.49 7.74
N ILE A 144 -14.20 16.22 8.85
CA ILE A 144 -14.78 15.88 10.13
C ILE A 144 -16.31 15.86 10.03
N VAL A 145 -16.90 14.74 10.46
CA VAL A 145 -18.34 14.64 10.70
C VAL A 145 -18.60 14.38 12.17
N ARG A 146 -19.72 14.90 12.67
CA ARG A 146 -20.19 14.67 14.03
C ARG A 146 -21.47 13.86 13.99
N ASN A 147 -21.54 12.78 14.76
CA ASN A 147 -22.74 11.97 14.95
C ASN A 147 -22.97 11.71 16.45
N MET A 148 -24.01 10.94 16.79
CA MET A 148 -24.35 10.64 18.19
C MET A 148 -23.25 9.85 18.94
N LEU A 149 -22.31 9.22 18.22
CA LEU A 149 -21.21 8.42 18.79
C LEU A 149 -19.87 9.19 18.83
N GLY A 150 -19.88 10.47 18.43
CA GLY A 150 -18.71 11.34 18.50
C GLY A 150 -18.33 11.99 17.17
N THR A 151 -17.07 12.39 17.09
CA THR A 151 -16.50 13.11 15.95
C THR A 151 -15.53 12.20 15.22
N MET A 152 -15.64 12.09 13.90
CA MET A 152 -14.74 11.28 13.09
C MET A 152 -14.30 11.99 11.81
N ILE A 153 -13.04 11.81 11.43
CA ILE A 153 -12.51 12.22 10.12
C ILE A 153 -12.94 11.18 9.08
N LYS A 154 -13.46 11.62 7.92
CA LYS A 154 -13.91 10.71 6.85
C LYS A 154 -12.79 10.32 5.88
N ALA A 155 -11.88 11.23 5.56
CA ALA A 155 -10.78 10.98 4.64
C ALA A 155 -9.53 11.77 5.04
N ASN A 156 -8.37 11.24 4.70
CA ASN A 156 -7.09 11.95 4.68
C ASN A 156 -6.71 12.26 3.23
N PHE A 157 -5.62 12.98 3.02
CA PHE A 157 -5.17 13.34 1.67
C PHE A 157 -3.72 12.94 1.45
N LEU A 158 -3.45 12.37 0.28
CA LEU A 158 -2.10 12.10 -0.21
C LEU A 158 -1.85 12.95 -1.45
N THR A 159 -0.79 13.75 -1.41
CA THR A 159 -0.29 14.53 -2.53
C THR A 159 1.03 13.94 -2.99
N VAL A 160 1.18 13.75 -4.29
CA VAL A 160 2.41 13.29 -4.94
C VAL A 160 2.86 14.37 -5.90
N LYS A 161 4.02 14.97 -5.65
CA LYS A 161 4.61 16.01 -6.50
C LYS A 161 5.74 15.40 -7.32
N THR A 162 5.67 15.58 -8.63
CA THR A 162 6.77 15.35 -9.56
C THR A 162 7.17 16.67 -10.19
N SER A 163 8.31 16.68 -10.89
CA SER A 163 8.83 17.87 -11.56
C SER A 163 7.83 18.51 -12.53
N ASN A 164 6.92 17.72 -13.07
CA ASN A 164 5.99 18.14 -14.12
C ASN A 164 4.53 18.18 -13.65
N LYS A 165 4.17 17.51 -12.55
CA LYS A 165 2.76 17.33 -12.18
C LYS A 165 2.55 17.05 -10.69
N THR A 166 1.46 17.59 -10.18
CA THR A 166 0.95 17.27 -8.83
C THR A 166 -0.28 16.39 -8.94
N TYR A 167 -0.28 15.28 -8.21
CA TYR A 167 -1.41 14.35 -8.09
C TYR A 167 -1.97 14.43 -6.67
N ASN A 168 -3.29 14.56 -6.55
CA ASN A 168 -3.98 14.65 -5.28
C ASN A 168 -4.97 13.50 -5.15
N PHE A 169 -4.94 12.81 -4.02
CA PHE A 169 -5.79 11.65 -3.74
C PHE A 169 -6.46 11.83 -2.38
N ALA A 170 -7.77 11.58 -2.30
CA ALA A 170 -8.45 11.46 -1.02
C ALA A 170 -8.46 10.00 -0.58
N ILE A 171 -8.03 9.74 0.64
CA ILE A 171 -7.79 8.42 1.22
C ILE A 171 -8.84 8.19 2.31
N PRO A 172 -9.93 7.45 2.04
CA PRO A 172 -11.00 7.27 3.02
C PRO A 172 -10.52 6.53 4.27
N VAL A 173 -10.76 7.10 5.45
CA VAL A 173 -10.33 6.54 6.74
C VAL A 173 -10.95 5.17 6.98
N ARG A 174 -12.24 5.02 6.66
CA ARG A 174 -12.97 3.74 6.82
C ARG A 174 -12.34 2.57 6.04
N LYS A 175 -11.64 2.85 4.93
CA LYS A 175 -11.03 1.82 4.07
C LYS A 175 -9.55 1.60 4.34
N ASN A 176 -8.85 2.63 4.79
CA ASN A 176 -7.39 2.65 4.85
C ASN A 176 -6.84 2.74 6.29
N GLY A 177 -7.69 2.95 7.28
CA GLY A 177 -7.25 3.21 8.65
C GLY A 177 -7.10 4.69 8.97
N THR A 178 -6.62 4.98 10.17
CA THR A 178 -6.43 6.36 10.66
C THR A 178 -5.28 7.06 9.92
N PHE A 179 -5.16 8.37 10.14
CA PHE A 179 -4.02 9.14 9.61
C PHE A 179 -2.69 8.56 10.07
N GLU A 180 -2.60 8.20 11.34
CA GLU A 180 -1.39 7.72 11.99
C GLU A 180 -0.97 6.35 11.42
N GLU A 181 -1.93 5.45 11.18
CA GLU A 181 -1.68 4.15 10.55
C GLU A 181 -1.19 4.32 9.10
N ILE A 182 -1.86 5.17 8.31
CA ILE A 182 -1.48 5.44 6.91
C ILE A 182 -0.09 6.07 6.84
N HIS A 183 0.16 7.08 7.67
CA HIS A 183 1.45 7.78 7.73
C HIS A 183 2.58 6.81 8.12
N PHE A 184 2.36 5.98 9.15
CA PHE A 184 3.31 4.96 9.57
C PHE A 184 3.67 4.03 8.41
N TRP A 185 2.70 3.40 7.76
CA TRP A 185 3.00 2.45 6.69
C TRP A 185 3.61 3.09 5.45
N LEU A 186 3.18 4.30 5.07
CA LEU A 186 3.82 5.04 3.99
C LEU A 186 5.28 5.37 4.32
N SER A 187 5.60 5.77 5.55
CA SER A 187 6.98 6.02 6.00
C SER A 187 7.86 4.75 6.03
N VAL A 188 7.24 3.58 6.12
CA VAL A 188 7.95 2.29 6.07
C VAL A 188 8.28 1.90 4.64
N VAL A 189 7.34 2.13 3.70
CA VAL A 189 7.39 1.63 2.32
C VAL A 189 8.08 2.59 1.36
N LEU A 190 7.90 3.90 1.55
CA LEU A 190 8.45 4.89 0.62
C LEU A 190 9.98 5.04 0.80
N PRO A 191 10.74 5.13 -0.30
CA PRO A 191 12.19 5.30 -0.25
C PRO A 191 12.62 6.77 0.00
N LEU A 192 11.67 7.69 0.10
CA LEU A 192 11.89 9.14 0.25
C LEU A 192 11.23 9.64 1.54
N ASN A 193 11.64 10.84 1.98
CA ASN A 193 11.02 11.48 3.14
C ASN A 193 9.55 11.78 2.88
N LEU A 194 8.70 11.41 3.84
CA LEU A 194 7.27 11.68 3.84
C LEU A 194 7.02 12.94 4.66
N SER A 195 6.53 14.00 4.02
CA SER A 195 6.08 15.21 4.71
C SER A 195 4.69 14.95 5.30
N ALA A 196 4.52 15.25 6.59
CA ALA A 196 3.24 15.12 7.29
C ALA A 196 2.71 16.50 7.69
N VAL A 197 1.45 16.78 7.35
CA VAL A 197 0.77 18.01 7.78
C VAL A 197 -0.43 17.63 8.64
N GLY A 198 -0.36 18.02 9.91
CA GLY A 198 -1.38 17.77 10.95
C GLY A 198 -2.65 18.58 10.77
#